data_AF-A0AAJ0U0C9-F1
#
_entry.id   AF-A0AAJ0U0C9-F1
#
_cell.length_a   1.000
_cell.length_b   1.000
_cell.length_c   1.000
_cell.angle_alpha   90.00
_cell.angle_beta   90.00
_cell.angle_gamma   90.00
#
_symmetry.space_group_name_H-M   'P 1'
#
loop_
_entity.id
_entity.type
_entity.pdbx_description
1 polymer ?
#
loop_
_entity_poly.entity_id
_entity_poly.type
_entity_poly.pdbx_seq_one_letter_code
_entity_poly.pdbx_strand_id
1 'polypeptide(L)'
;MIWWPTPASAAASAPLAIRGSKLQPLKPEERAEQRLEHPQTLWDLLCGLISVDRDGGMVAARNSLGTHDKRDSAALRGLLKVWANECDDEALRREALLIDYELSL
;
A
#
# COMPACT_ATOMS: atom_id res chain seq x y z
N MET A 1 10.00 -0.49 34.02
CA MET A 1 8.68 -0.97 33.53
C MET A 1 8.62 -0.58 32.06
N ILE A 2 8.97 -1.48 31.14
CA ILE A 2 8.97 -1.20 29.71
C ILE A 2 7.56 -1.49 29.19
N TRP A 3 6.86 -0.44 28.80
CA TRP A 3 5.51 -0.50 28.23
C TRP A 3 5.63 -0.94 26.77
N TRP A 4 5.42 -2.23 26.50
CA TRP A 4 5.22 -2.72 25.14
C TRP A 4 3.73 -2.62 24.81
N PRO A 5 3.31 -1.89 23.76
CA PRO A 5 1.90 -1.83 23.40
C PRO A 5 1.45 -3.20 22.89
N THR A 6 0.23 -3.61 23.25
CA THR A 6 -0.42 -4.82 22.76
C THR A 6 -0.37 -4.90 21.22
N PRO A 7 -0.12 -6.09 20.63
CA PRO A 7 0.17 -6.25 19.20
C PRO A 7 -0.94 -5.74 18.27
N ALA A 8 -2.18 -5.62 18.75
CA ALA A 8 -3.30 -5.09 17.96
C ALA A 8 -3.15 -3.58 17.62
N SER A 9 -2.39 -2.81 18.40
CA SER A 9 -2.18 -1.37 18.15
C SER A 9 -0.88 -1.09 17.37
N ALA A 10 0.14 -1.95 17.51
CA ALA A 10 1.41 -1.80 16.81
C ALA A 10 1.39 -2.37 15.38
N ALA A 11 0.55 -3.39 15.12
CA ALA A 11 0.50 -4.10 13.84
C ALA A 11 0.09 -3.24 12.63
N ALA A 12 -0.55 -2.08 12.84
CA ALA A 12 -1.06 -1.26 11.75
C ALA A 12 -0.18 -0.03 11.39
N SER A 13 0.87 0.27 12.18
CA SER A 13 1.82 1.34 11.84
C SER A 13 2.98 0.83 10.98
N ALA A 14 3.40 -0.42 11.15
CA ALA A 14 4.43 -1.02 10.31
C ALA A 14 3.84 -1.36 8.93
N PRO A 15 4.56 -1.10 7.83
CA PRO A 15 4.09 -1.47 6.49
C PRO A 15 4.30 -2.95 6.15
N LEU A 16 5.06 -3.67 6.98
CA LEU A 16 5.41 -5.07 6.80
C LEU A 16 4.97 -5.87 8.02
N ALA A 17 4.47 -7.09 7.79
CA ALA A 17 4.19 -8.09 8.81
C ALA A 17 5.18 -9.25 8.71
N ILE A 18 5.52 -9.82 9.86
CA ILE A 18 6.24 -11.10 9.90
C ILE A 18 5.21 -12.22 9.79
N ARG A 19 5.33 -13.04 8.75
CA ARG A 19 4.49 -14.22 8.52
C ARG A 19 5.38 -15.44 8.41
N GLY A 20 5.34 -16.28 9.44
CA GLY A 20 6.31 -17.37 9.62
C GLY A 20 7.73 -16.80 9.78
N SER A 21 8.63 -17.16 8.87
CA SER A 21 10.01 -16.68 8.85
C SER A 21 10.28 -15.59 7.79
N LYS A 22 9.23 -15.05 7.14
CA LYS A 22 9.34 -14.03 6.09
C LYS A 22 8.75 -12.70 6.54
N LEU A 23 9.34 -11.61 6.07
CA LEU A 23 8.73 -10.27 6.08
C LEU A 23 7.89 -10.14 4.81
N GLN A 24 6.60 -9.83 4.97
CA GLN A 24 5.68 -9.63 3.85
C GLN A 24 5.01 -8.26 3.97
N PRO A 25 4.75 -7.57 2.84
CA PRO A 25 3.95 -6.35 2.85
C PRO A 25 2.55 -6.63 3.40
N LEU A 26 2.03 -5.68 4.17
CA LEU A 26 0.61 -5.69 4.52
C LEU A 26 -0.23 -5.43 3.27
N LYS A 27 -1.36 -6.12 3.19
CA LYS A 27 -2.40 -5.82 2.21
C LYS A 27 -3.13 -4.52 2.59
N PRO A 28 -3.78 -3.84 1.65
CA PRO A 28 -4.52 -2.61 1.95
C PRO A 28 -5.53 -2.79 3.09
N GLU A 29 -6.21 -3.93 3.14
CA GLU A 29 -7.23 -4.27 4.16
C GLU A 29 -6.64 -4.48 5.56
N GLU A 30 -5.33 -4.71 5.66
CA GLU A 30 -4.64 -4.91 6.93
C GLU A 30 -4.04 -3.61 7.49
N ARG A 31 -4.13 -2.51 6.73
CA ARG A 31 -3.67 -1.19 7.17
C ARG A 31 -4.73 -0.53 8.04
N ALA A 32 -4.29 0.29 9.00
CA ALA A 32 -5.22 1.11 9.75
C ALA A 32 -5.93 2.09 8.82
N GLU A 33 -7.26 2.15 8.90
CA GLU A 33 -8.10 3.04 8.10
C GLU A 33 -7.63 4.51 8.20
N GLN A 34 -7.25 4.95 9.41
CA GLN A 34 -6.73 6.31 9.63
C GLN A 34 -5.43 6.60 8.86
N ARG A 35 -4.62 5.57 8.58
CA ARG A 35 -3.39 5.70 7.77
C ARG A 35 -3.71 5.83 6.28
N LEU A 36 -4.79 5.21 5.82
CA LEU A 36 -5.23 5.34 4.43
C LEU A 36 -5.88 6.70 4.18
N GLU A 37 -6.66 7.20 5.14
CA GLU A 37 -7.25 8.55 5.09
C GLU A 37 -6.20 9.66 5.21
N HIS A 38 -5.20 9.46 6.08
CA HIS A 38 -4.11 10.41 6.32
C HIS A 38 -2.74 9.75 6.10
N PRO A 39 -2.31 9.61 4.84
CA PRO A 39 -1.05 8.94 4.52
C PRO A 39 0.16 9.66 5.13
N GLN A 40 1.00 8.91 5.86
CA GLN A 40 2.23 9.43 6.47
C GLN A 40 3.49 8.91 5.77
N THR A 41 3.36 7.81 5.03
CA THR A 41 4.44 7.11 4.35
C THR A 41 4.04 6.76 2.92
N LEU A 42 5.02 6.47 2.06
CA LEU A 42 4.73 5.96 0.70
C LEU A 42 3.99 4.63 0.72
N TRP A 43 4.14 3.82 1.77
CA TRP A 43 3.37 2.60 1.96
C TRP A 43 1.89 2.87 2.25
N ASP A 44 1.59 3.91 3.03
CA ASP A 44 0.20 4.35 3.26
C ASP A 44 -0.43 4.80 1.94
N LEU A 45 0.29 5.62 1.16
CA LEU A 45 -0.15 6.07 -0.16
C LEU A 45 -0.35 4.92 -1.14
N LEU A 46 0.55 3.94 -1.15
CA LEU A 46 0.43 2.74 -1.99
C LEU A 46 -0.83 1.95 -1.65
N CYS A 47 -1.06 1.69 -0.36
CA CYS A 47 -2.23 0.94 0.07
C CYS A 47 -3.53 1.72 -0.19
N GLY A 48 -3.51 3.04 -0.01
CA GLY A 48 -4.63 3.92 -0.35
C GLY A 48 -4.91 3.92 -1.85
N LEU A 49 -3.87 3.99 -2.68
CA LEU A 49 -3.98 3.88 -4.14
C LEU A 49 -4.67 2.58 -4.56
N ILE A 50 -4.21 1.43 -4.06
CA ILE A 50 -4.78 0.12 -4.40
C ILE A 50 -6.25 0.04 -3.91
N SER A 51 -6.54 0.55 -2.72
CA SER A 51 -7.92 0.57 -2.18
C SER A 51 -8.86 1.40 -3.05
N VAL A 52 -8.44 2.63 -3.40
CA VAL A 52 -9.23 3.53 -4.24
C VAL A 52 -9.41 2.98 -5.65
N ASP A 53 -8.40 2.32 -6.21
CA ASP A 53 -8.51 1.67 -7.52
C ASP A 53 -9.54 0.53 -7.52
N ARG A 54 -9.54 -0.30 -6.47
CA ARG A 54 -10.54 -1.38 -6.34
C ARG A 54 -11.97 -0.86 -6.24
N ASP A 55 -12.19 0.24 -5.53
CA ASP A 55 -13.53 0.76 -5.27
C ASP A 55 -14.05 1.69 -6.38
N GLY A 56 -13.18 2.54 -6.92
CA GLY A 56 -13.54 3.63 -7.83
C GLY A 56 -12.81 3.61 -9.18
N GLY A 57 -11.91 2.64 -9.38
CA GLY A 57 -11.09 2.50 -10.58
C GLY A 57 -9.97 3.55 -10.69
N MET A 58 -9.20 3.40 -11.77
CA MET A 58 -7.98 4.15 -12.00
C MET A 58 -8.15 5.67 -12.03
N VAL A 59 -9.33 6.17 -12.46
CA VAL A 59 -9.62 7.60 -12.47
C VAL A 59 -9.64 8.17 -11.05
N ALA A 60 -10.33 7.49 -10.12
CA ALA A 60 -10.34 7.87 -8.71
C ALA A 60 -8.94 7.74 -8.11
N ALA A 61 -8.22 6.67 -8.46
CA ALA A 61 -6.87 6.38 -8.00
C ALA A 61 -5.85 7.48 -8.39
N ARG A 62 -5.90 7.96 -9.64
CA ARG A 62 -5.05 9.07 -10.11
C ARG A 62 -5.38 10.40 -9.43
N ASN A 63 -6.66 10.65 -9.18
CA ASN A 63 -7.10 11.87 -8.48
C ASN A 63 -6.61 11.89 -7.03
N SER A 64 -6.62 10.76 -6.33
CA SER A 64 -6.07 10.66 -4.98
C SER A 64 -4.55 10.93 -4.97
N LEU A 65 -3.79 10.37 -5.92
CA LEU A 65 -2.36 10.68 -6.06
C LEU A 65 -2.07 12.15 -6.37
N GLY A 66 -2.92 12.79 -7.18
CA GLY A 66 -2.83 14.22 -7.48
C GLY A 66 -2.98 15.09 -6.22
N THR A 67 -3.88 14.71 -5.32
CA THR A 67 -4.10 15.41 -4.04
C THR A 67 -2.86 15.39 -3.13
N HIS A 68 -2.01 14.36 -3.27
CA HIS A 68 -0.78 14.22 -2.50
C HIS A 68 0.50 14.66 -3.23
N ASP A 69 0.39 15.21 -4.45
CA ASP A 69 1.54 15.54 -5.31
C ASP A 69 2.48 14.33 -5.56
N LYS A 70 1.87 13.15 -5.74
CA LYS A 70 2.60 11.88 -5.97
C LYS A 70 2.23 11.17 -7.27
N ARG A 71 1.47 11.83 -8.15
CA ARG A 71 1.01 11.26 -9.42
C ARG A 71 2.15 10.69 -10.27
N ASP A 72 3.26 11.41 -10.36
CA ASP A 72 4.43 11.01 -11.15
C ASP A 72 5.59 10.47 -10.29
N SER A 73 5.28 10.00 -9.08
CA SER A 73 6.31 9.57 -8.13
C SER A 73 6.96 8.25 -8.57
N ALA A 74 8.20 8.33 -9.06
CA ALA A 74 9.03 7.15 -9.35
C ALA A 74 9.25 6.26 -8.11
N ALA A 75 9.35 6.87 -6.92
CA ALA A 75 9.47 6.13 -5.67
C ALA A 75 8.22 5.29 -5.36
N LEU A 76 7.03 5.84 -5.61
CA LEU A 76 5.77 5.11 -5.42
C LEU A 76 5.66 3.93 -6.41
N ARG A 77 6.02 4.15 -7.68
CA ARG A 77 6.05 3.06 -8.70
C ARG A 77 7.06 1.97 -8.34
N GLY A 78 8.24 2.35 -7.86
CA GLY A 78 9.23 1.41 -7.33
C GLY A 78 8.67 0.59 -6.16
N LEU A 79 7.94 1.24 -5.26
CA LEU A 79 7.33 0.59 -4.11
C LEU A 79 6.20 -0.38 -4.50
N LEU A 80 5.38 -0.04 -5.49
CA LEU A 80 4.36 -0.92 -6.07
C LEU A 80 4.99 -2.23 -6.60
N LYS A 81 6.15 -2.14 -7.26
CA LYS A 81 6.90 -3.30 -7.76
C LYS A 81 7.44 -4.18 -6.64
N VAL A 82 7.96 -3.56 -5.57
CA VAL A 82 8.38 -4.29 -4.36
C VAL A 82 7.19 -5.01 -3.74
N TRP A 83 6.06 -4.32 -3.57
CA TRP A 83 4.85 -4.92 -3.01
C TRP A 83 4.37 -6.13 -3.82
N ALA A 84 4.35 -6.03 -5.16
CA ALA A 84 3.95 -7.11 -6.07
C ALA A 84 4.86 -8.35 -6.00
N ASN A 85 6.16 -8.13 -5.79
CA ASN A 85 7.13 -9.21 -5.69
C ASN A 85 7.04 -9.95 -4.36
N GLU A 86 6.84 -9.21 -3.26
CA GLU A 86 6.93 -9.75 -1.90
C GLU A 86 5.60 -10.30 -1.34
N CYS A 87 4.46 -10.05 -1.99
CA CYS A 87 3.15 -10.52 -1.49
C CYS A 87 2.88 -12.04 -1.63
N ASP A 88 3.75 -12.82 -2.29
CA ASP A 88 3.57 -14.28 -2.53
C ASP A 88 2.13 -14.67 -3.01
N ASP A 89 1.43 -13.75 -3.68
CA ASP A 89 0.04 -13.88 -4.13
C ASP A 89 -0.05 -13.42 -5.60
N GLU A 90 -0.42 -14.34 -6.49
CA GLU A 90 -0.45 -14.08 -7.93
C GLU A 90 -1.52 -13.04 -8.31
N ALA A 91 -2.65 -13.00 -7.60
CA ALA A 91 -3.71 -12.04 -7.88
C ALA A 91 -3.23 -10.61 -7.56
N LEU A 92 -2.60 -10.42 -6.41
CA LEU A 92 -2.02 -9.14 -6.01
C LEU A 92 -0.89 -8.71 -6.96
N ARG A 93 -0.09 -9.66 -7.46
CA ARG A 93 0.94 -9.35 -8.45
C ARG A 93 0.34 -8.85 -9.77
N ARG A 94 -0.72 -9.50 -10.27
CA ARG A 94 -1.40 -9.06 -11.50
C ARG A 94 -2.05 -7.69 -11.33
N GLU A 95 -2.68 -7.46 -10.19
CA GLU A 95 -3.26 -6.16 -9.85
C GLU A 95 -2.20 -5.05 -9.86
N ALA A 96 -1.07 -5.26 -9.20
CA ALA A 96 0.01 -4.27 -9.20
C ALA A 96 0.58 -3.99 -10.59
N LEU A 97 0.69 -5.02 -11.45
CA LEU A 97 1.13 -4.84 -12.84
C LEU A 97 0.13 -4.01 -13.65
N LEU A 98 -1.17 -4.23 -13.45
CA LEU A 98 -2.22 -3.44 -14.10
C LEU A 98 -2.13 -1.97 -13.66
N ILE A 99 -1.99 -1.73 -12.36
CA ILE A 99 -1.85 -0.36 -11.82
C ILE A 99 -0.58 0.32 -12.36
N ASP A 100 0.57 -0.36 -12.42
CA ASP A 100 1.81 0.23 -12.97
C ASP A 100 1.68 0.60 -14.46
N TYR A 101 1.01 -0.26 -15.23
CA TYR A 101 0.71 -0.01 -16.65
C TYR A 101 -0.20 1.21 -16.81
N GLU A 102 -1.33 1.20 -16.10
CA GLU A 102 -2.31 2.28 -16.14
C GLU A 102 -1.70 3.60 -15.68
N LEU A 103 -0.91 3.65 -14.61
CA LEU A 103 -0.23 4.89 -14.19
C LEU A 103 0.78 5.44 -15.22
N SER A 104 1.19 4.63 -16.21
CA SER A 104 2.13 5.02 -17.25
C SER A 104 1.45 5.62 -18.50
N LEU A 105 0.13 5.57 -18.60
CA LEU A 105 -0.69 6.16 -19.68
C LEU A 105 -0.99 7.65 -19.45
#